data_AF-A0A519YV95-F1
#
_entry.id   AF-A0A519YV95-F1
#
_cell.length_a   1.000
_cell.length_b   1.000
_cell.length_c   1.000
_cell.angle_alpha   90.00
_cell.angle_beta   90.00
_cell.angle_gamma   90.00
#
_symmetry.space_group_name_H-M   'P 1'
#
loop_
_entity.id
_entity.type
_entity.pdbx_description
1 polymer ?
#
loop_
_entity_poly.entity_id
_entity_poly.type
_entity_poly.pdbx_seq_one_letter_code
_entity_poly.pdbx_strand_id
1 'polypeptide(L)'
;MYLKQRIDGRKIESYESNRTILRLHKQGDSIKSIARNLWISKNTVKAYISKLAAGEIPLAELLGMEDPLLMGKFHVGSPAFKDPRFEYLRNHLTYCAKELESVGMTRRLLYEEYDL
;
A
#
# COMPACT_ATOMS: atom_id res chain seq x y z
N MET A 1 4.31 -3.18 -5.45
CA MET A 1 3.10 -3.96 -5.74
C MET A 1 1.93 -3.32 -5.00
N TYR A 2 1.33 -2.27 -5.56
CA TYR A 2 0.21 -1.58 -4.91
C TYR A 2 -1.13 -2.12 -5.45
N LEU A 3 -2.00 -2.52 -4.52
CA LEU A 3 -3.31 -3.13 -4.75
C LEU A 3 -4.16 -2.26 -5.67
N LYS A 4 -4.52 -2.80 -6.85
CA LYS A 4 -5.49 -2.23 -7.78
C LYS A 4 -6.89 -2.39 -7.20
N GLN A 5 -7.58 -1.30 -6.88
CA GLN A 5 -9.03 -1.32 -6.69
C GLN A 5 -9.65 -0.11 -7.42
N ARG A 6 -10.69 -0.38 -8.23
CA ARG A 6 -11.31 0.56 -9.17
C ARG A 6 -12.60 1.13 -8.57
N ILE A 7 -12.83 2.43 -8.78
CA ILE A 7 -14.16 3.07 -8.68
C ILE A 7 -14.35 3.91 -9.96
N ASP A 8 -15.50 3.78 -10.63
CA ASP A 8 -15.95 4.60 -11.79
C ASP A 8 -14.96 4.79 -12.94
N GLY A 9 -14.14 3.77 -13.23
CA GLY A 9 -13.21 3.82 -14.36
C GLY A 9 -12.01 4.77 -14.18
N ARG A 10 -11.93 5.52 -13.07
CA ARG A 10 -10.73 6.29 -12.71
C ARG A 10 -9.77 5.41 -11.91
N LYS A 11 -8.51 5.38 -12.36
CA LYS A 11 -7.40 4.74 -11.65
C LYS A 11 -7.09 5.57 -10.40
N ILE A 12 -7.57 5.15 -9.23
CA ILE A 12 -7.16 5.76 -7.97
C ILE A 12 -5.80 5.18 -7.62
N GLU A 13 -4.76 5.99 -7.74
CA GLU A 13 -3.43 5.61 -7.33
C GLU A 13 -3.34 5.59 -5.80
N SER A 14 -2.51 4.71 -5.24
CA SER A 14 -2.45 4.43 -3.80
C SER A 14 -2.23 5.66 -2.91
N TYR A 15 -1.72 6.77 -3.46
CA TYR A 15 -1.50 8.01 -2.73
C TYR A 15 -2.80 8.77 -2.43
N GLU A 16 -3.78 8.73 -3.33
CA GLU A 16 -5.08 9.42 -3.16
C GLU A 16 -5.88 8.84 -1.99
N SER A 17 -5.72 7.53 -1.74
CA SER A 17 -6.43 6.84 -0.66
C SER A 17 -6.03 7.34 0.73
N ASN A 18 -4.74 7.68 0.94
CA ASN A 18 -4.24 8.09 2.25
C ASN A 18 -4.88 9.42 2.67
N ARG A 19 -4.77 10.44 1.82
CA ARG A 19 -5.34 11.77 2.06
C ARG A 19 -6.86 11.74 2.20
N THR A 20 -7.53 10.87 1.43
CA THR A 20 -8.98 10.71 1.52
C THR A 20 -9.42 10.09 2.85
N ILE A 21 -8.72 9.07 3.35
CA ILE A 21 -8.97 8.49 4.68
C ILE A 21 -8.88 9.57 5.76
N LEU A 22 -7.84 10.42 5.71
CA LEU A 22 -7.63 11.51 6.67
C LEU A 22 -8.78 12.53 6.67
N ARG A 23 -9.26 12.93 5.48
CA ARG A 23 -10.37 13.88 5.36
C ARG A 23 -11.68 13.31 5.90
N LEU A 24 -12.02 12.07 5.53
CA LEU A 24 -13.24 11.42 6.01
C LEU A 24 -13.19 11.23 7.53
N HIS A 25 -12.04 10.84 8.08
CA HIS A 25 -11.87 10.75 9.53
C HIS A 25 -12.04 12.12 10.21
N LYS A 26 -11.49 13.20 9.64
CA LYS A 26 -11.70 14.58 10.14
C LYS A 26 -13.17 15.00 10.12
N GLN A 27 -13.95 14.51 9.16
CA GLN A 27 -15.39 14.76 9.04
C GLN A 27 -16.24 13.95 10.03
N GLY A 28 -15.63 13.06 10.83
CA GLY A 28 -16.32 12.24 11.82
C GLY A 28 -16.82 10.90 11.29
N ASP A 29 -16.43 10.49 10.06
CA ASP A 29 -16.83 9.20 9.53
C ASP A 29 -16.26 8.04 10.34
N SER A 30 -17.12 7.04 10.61
CA SER A 30 -16.68 5.82 11.26
C SER A 30 -15.75 5.00 10.36
N ILE A 31 -14.83 4.24 10.96
CA ILE A 31 -13.94 3.30 10.25
C ILE A 31 -14.70 2.39 9.28
N LYS A 32 -15.90 1.92 9.66
CA LYS A 32 -16.74 1.07 8.81
C LYS A 32 -17.29 1.83 7.60
N SER A 33 -17.66 3.10 7.77
CA SER A 33 -18.11 3.99 6.69
C SER A 33 -16.98 4.21 5.68
N ILE A 34 -15.82 4.65 6.15
CA ILE A 34 -14.64 4.91 5.34
C ILE A 34 -14.22 3.67 4.54
N ALA A 35 -14.14 2.50 5.20
CA ALA A 35 -13.77 1.26 4.55
C ALA A 35 -14.73 0.87 3.41
N ARG A 36 -16.04 1.08 3.58
CA ARG A 36 -17.03 0.82 2.52
C ARG A 36 -16.94 1.83 1.39
N ASN A 37 -16.81 3.11 1.72
CA ASN A 37 -16.78 4.19 0.72
C ASN A 37 -15.53 4.12 -0.16
N LEU A 38 -14.40 3.74 0.43
CA LEU A 38 -13.11 3.65 -0.25
C LEU A 38 -12.75 2.23 -0.74
N TRP A 39 -13.61 1.24 -0.47
CA TRP A 39 -13.39 -0.16 -0.84
C TRP A 39 -12.03 -0.71 -0.37
N ILE A 40 -11.64 -0.35 0.85
CA ILE A 40 -10.41 -0.82 1.49
C ILE A 40 -10.73 -1.58 2.77
N SER A 41 -9.77 -2.38 3.24
CA SER A 41 -9.98 -3.14 4.47
C SER A 41 -10.12 -2.22 5.69
N LYS A 42 -10.98 -2.59 6.64
CA LYS A 42 -11.10 -1.90 7.94
C LYS A 42 -9.76 -1.87 8.68
N ASN A 43 -8.91 -2.88 8.47
CA ASN A 43 -7.59 -2.95 9.08
C ASN A 43 -6.66 -1.87 8.51
N THR A 44 -6.75 -1.59 7.20
CA THR A 44 -6.05 -0.47 6.56
C THR A 44 -6.49 0.84 7.18
N VAL A 45 -7.80 1.12 7.23
CA VAL A 45 -8.31 2.36 7.84
C VAL A 45 -7.86 2.51 9.29
N LYS A 46 -7.98 1.43 10.09
CA LYS A 46 -7.50 1.40 11.49
C LYS A 46 -6.00 1.71 11.59
N ALA A 47 -5.16 1.05 10.81
CA ALA A 47 -3.72 1.25 10.85
C ALA A 47 -3.33 2.70 10.55
N TYR A 48 -4.04 3.37 9.63
CA TYR A 48 -3.80 4.77 9.31
C TYR A 48 -4.25 5.71 10.43
N ILE A 49 -5.45 5.50 10.98
CA ILE A 49 -5.95 6.31 12.10
C ILE A 49 -5.08 6.09 13.36
N SER A 50 -4.64 4.86 13.62
CA SER A 50 -3.72 4.58 14.73
C SER A 50 -2.36 5.26 14.54
N LYS A 51 -1.83 5.31 13.30
CA LYS A 51 -0.60 6.07 12.98
C LYS A 51 -0.77 7.57 13.15
N LEU A 52 -1.96 8.12 12.94
CA LEU A 52 -2.26 9.52 13.27
C LEU A 52 -2.26 9.75 14.78
N ALA A 53 -2.95 8.89 15.53
CA ALA A 53 -3.07 9.03 16.98
C ALA A 53 -1.71 8.85 17.70
N ALA A 54 -0.82 8.03 17.12
CA ALA A 54 0.54 7.84 17.61
C ALA A 54 1.55 8.86 17.05
N GLY A 55 1.16 9.66 16.05
CA GLY A 55 2.06 10.60 15.38
C GLY A 55 2.18 11.92 16.14
N GLU A 56 3.36 12.54 16.08
CA GLU A 56 3.62 13.87 16.66
C GLU A 56 3.04 15.01 15.80
N ILE A 57 2.68 14.73 14.56
CA ILE A 57 2.25 15.73 13.58
C ILE A 57 0.71 15.83 13.59
N PRO A 58 0.14 17.02 13.82
CA PRO A 58 -1.30 17.21 13.83
C PRO A 58 -1.94 16.92 12.46
N LEU A 59 -3.17 16.38 12.48
CA LEU A 59 -3.92 16.01 11.27
C LEU A 59 -4.04 17.15 10.24
N ALA A 60 -4.16 18.39 10.70
CA ALA A 60 -4.25 19.56 9.82
C ALA A 60 -2.96 19.78 9.01
N GLU A 61 -1.80 19.56 9.62
CA GLU A 61 -0.50 19.70 8.97
C GLU A 61 -0.27 18.56 7.98
N LEU A 62 -0.64 17.32 8.32
CA LEU A 62 -0.59 16.17 7.40
C LEU A 62 -1.45 16.37 6.15
N LEU A 63 -2.62 17.00 6.28
CA LEU A 63 -3.49 17.30 5.14
C LEU A 63 -2.91 18.39 4.22
N GLY A 64 -1.98 19.21 4.72
CA GLY A 64 -1.25 20.23 3.95
C GLY A 64 0.02 19.72 3.27
N MET A 65 0.55 18.56 3.67
CA MET A 65 1.77 17.99 3.08
C MET A 65 1.54 17.48 1.67
N GLU A 66 2.54 17.61 0.80
CA GLU A 66 2.54 16.97 -0.52
C GLU A 66 2.45 15.44 -0.40
N ASP A 67 1.81 14.81 -1.40
CA ASP A 67 1.48 13.39 -1.36
C ASP A 67 2.71 12.46 -1.17
N PRO A 68 3.90 12.72 -1.77
CA PRO A 68 5.09 11.90 -1.53
C PRO A 68 5.56 11.94 -0.07
N LEU A 69 5.49 13.11 0.56
CA LEU A 69 5.88 13.29 1.97
C LEU A 69 4.87 12.63 2.91
N LEU A 70 3.59 12.81 2.61
CA LEU A 70 2.50 12.16 3.34
C LEU A 70 2.65 10.64 3.28
N MET A 71 2.91 10.08 2.10
CA MET A 71 3.18 8.65 1.93
C MET A 71 4.37 8.19 2.76
N GLY A 72 5.48 8.93 2.76
CA GLY A 72 6.67 8.61 3.54
C GLY A 72 6.39 8.49 5.05
N LYS A 73 5.43 9.25 5.58
CA LYS A 73 5.03 9.17 7.00
C LYS A 73 4.19 7.93 7.32
N PHE A 74 3.32 7.50 6.41
CA PHE A 74 2.49 6.31 6.62
C PHE A 74 3.18 5.00 6.21
N HIS A 75 4.19 5.06 5.36
CA HIS A 75 4.99 3.93 4.92
C HIS A 75 6.39 4.01 5.53
N VAL A 76 6.48 3.78 6.84
CA VAL A 76 7.76 3.64 7.55
C VAL A 76 8.40 2.31 7.13
N GLY A 77 9.16 2.37 6.04
CA GLY A 77 9.93 1.27 5.48
C GLY A 77 10.68 1.77 4.28
N SER A 78 11.93 1.33 4.10
CA SER A 78 12.63 1.58 2.84
C SER A 78 11.76 0.98 1.73
N PRO A 79 11.36 1.74 0.70
CA PRO A 79 10.62 1.17 -0.39
C PRO A 79 11.36 -0.05 -0.91
N ALA A 80 10.66 -1.16 -1.16
CA ALA A 80 11.31 -2.41 -1.57
C ALA A 80 12.27 -2.22 -2.76
N PHE A 81 11.99 -1.24 -3.65
CA PHE A 81 12.86 -0.89 -4.77
C PHE A 81 14.20 -0.24 -4.42
N LYS A 82 14.39 0.20 -3.18
CA LYS A 82 15.68 0.71 -2.69
C LYS A 82 16.59 -0.42 -2.18
N ASP A 83 16.07 -1.63 -2.02
CA ASP A 83 16.87 -2.79 -1.65
C ASP A 83 17.66 -3.28 -2.88
N PRO A 84 18.99 -3.49 -2.80
CA PRO A 84 19.77 -4.05 -3.91
C PRO A 84 19.21 -5.36 -4.47
N ARG A 85 18.55 -6.17 -3.62
CA ARG A 85 17.88 -7.42 -4.00
C ARG A 85 16.74 -7.20 -5.00
N PHE A 86 16.16 -6.00 -5.02
CA PHE A 86 15.03 -5.69 -5.91
C PHE A 86 15.38 -5.77 -7.39
N GLU A 87 16.56 -5.29 -7.80
CA GLU A 87 16.94 -5.34 -9.22
C GLU A 87 17.14 -6.79 -9.70
N TYR A 88 17.72 -7.64 -8.84
CA TYR A 88 17.84 -9.07 -9.12
C TYR A 88 16.45 -9.73 -9.24
N LEU A 89 15.56 -9.51 -8.26
CA LEU A 89 14.19 -10.01 -8.29
C LEU A 89 13.42 -9.50 -9.51
N ARG A 90 13.55 -8.22 -9.85
CA ARG A 90 12.85 -7.57 -10.98
C ARG A 90 13.16 -8.26 -12.29
N ASN A 91 14.42 -8.63 -12.52
CA ASN A 91 14.83 -9.37 -13.71
C ASN A 91 14.31 -10.81 -13.69
N HIS A 92 14.14 -11.41 -12.51
CA HIS A 92 13.59 -12.76 -12.34
C HIS A 92 12.05 -12.84 -12.40
N LEU A 93 11.33 -11.72 -12.28
CA LEU A 93 9.86 -11.73 -12.29
C LEU A 93 9.26 -12.34 -13.57
N THR A 94 9.88 -12.12 -14.73
CA THR A 94 9.42 -12.71 -15.99
C THR A 94 9.59 -14.23 -15.99
N TYR A 95 10.69 -14.75 -15.45
CA TYR A 95 10.90 -16.19 -15.26
C TYR A 95 9.88 -16.76 -14.28
N CYS A 96 9.73 -16.16 -13.10
CA CYS A 96 8.77 -16.60 -12.09
C CYS A 96 7.33 -16.62 -12.62
N ALA A 97 6.95 -15.63 -13.43
CA ALA A 97 5.62 -15.57 -14.03
C ALA A 97 5.37 -16.76 -14.98
N LYS A 98 6.36 -17.09 -15.82
CA LYS A 98 6.29 -18.23 -16.74
C LYS A 98 6.24 -19.56 -16.00
N GLU A 99 7.08 -19.75 -14.99
CA GLU A 99 7.10 -20.99 -14.23
C GLU A 99 5.83 -21.23 -13.42
N LEU A 100 5.18 -20.17 -12.91
CA LEU A 100 3.89 -20.29 -12.23
C LEU A 100 2.74 -20.77 -13.12
N GLU A 101 2.90 -20.77 -14.44
CA GLU A 101 1.93 -21.36 -15.37
C GLU A 101 2.08 -22.89 -15.48
N SER A 102 3.21 -23.45 -15.07
CA SER A 102 3.49 -24.89 -15.08
C SER A 102 2.78 -25.64 -13.95
N VAL A 103 2.35 -26.87 -14.22
CA VAL A 103 1.67 -27.73 -13.23
C VAL A 103 2.66 -28.11 -12.12
N GLY A 104 2.28 -27.90 -10.86
CA GLY A 104 3.09 -28.26 -9.69
C GLY A 104 4.05 -27.15 -9.24
N MET A 105 4.20 -26.07 -10.01
CA MET A 105 4.99 -24.92 -9.58
C MET A 105 4.25 -24.08 -8.54
N THR A 106 4.97 -23.64 -7.51
CA THR A 106 4.42 -22.81 -6.44
C THR A 106 5.32 -21.62 -6.18
N ARG A 107 4.72 -20.52 -5.68
CA ARG A 107 5.48 -19.33 -5.26
C ARG A 107 6.51 -19.63 -4.18
N ARG A 108 6.29 -20.68 -3.38
CA ARG A 108 7.24 -21.13 -2.36
C ARG A 108 8.50 -21.72 -2.99
N LEU A 109 8.36 -22.61 -3.98
CA LEU A 109 9.50 -23.19 -4.70
C LEU A 109 10.35 -22.11 -5.39
N LEU A 110 9.69 -21.16 -6.07
CA LEU A 110 10.39 -20.04 -6.70
C LEU A 110 11.06 -19.10 -5.70
N TYR A 111 10.55 -18.99 -4.48
CA TYR A 111 11.21 -18.25 -3.41
C TYR A 111 12.43 -19.00 -2.87
N GLU A 112 12.33 -20.33 -2.72
CA GLU A 112 13.44 -21.19 -2.31
C GLU A 112 14.57 -21.20 -3.36
N GLU A 113 14.26 -21.11 -4.67
CA GLU A 113 15.23 -20.90 -5.75
C GLU A 113 15.91 -19.53 -5.71
N TYR A 114 15.21 -18.50 -5.23
CA TYR A 114 15.70 -17.12 -5.18
C TYR A 114 16.69 -16.88 -4.03
N ASP A 115 16.53 -17.60 -2.91
CA ASP A 115 17.35 -17.46 -1.69
C ASP A 115 18.62 -18.37 -1.71
N LEU A 116 18.89 -19.06 -2.83
CA LEU A 116 20.09 -19.86 -3.13
C LEU A 116 21.06 -19.10 -4.04
#